data_AF-A0A0W0ZUG7-F1
#
_entry.id   AF-A0A0W0ZUG7-F1
#
_cell.length_a   1.000
_cell.length_b   1.000
_cell.length_c   1.000
_cell.angle_alpha   90.00
_cell.angle_beta   90.00
_cell.angle_gamma   90.00
#
_symmetry.space_group_name_H-M   'P 1'
#
loop_
_entity.id
_entity.type
_entity.pdbx_description
1 polymer ?
#
loop_
_entity_poly.entity_id
_entity_poly.type
_entity_poly.pdbx_seq_one_letter_code
_entity_poly.pdbx_strand_id
1 'polypeptide(L)'
;MKIYFPNITFQGSPFIWELDEKSHQATCLLYCIKKETHVQFEPPVSPDMFKKFPGVIIDNEAVIIKDIRTFNATYKNLDQLNEPKSKITQPGTLLKQKSSFFGSQKDKIPGGGTSSSKLQKRSLSYSSLPLYSRIILDELIKNDHANSSLWGDTVAYETYFEEKTSNDSKTRGAIFLKSLMSFNVMVQYEKNRRLYPLKSKLIKEIRGLLDVLDPIYMSWIVQEENTRFSRKSIFRYFQNAVLEAMLNGTLNNKPTEFEVESSKLTPALQKYAINKARALRAELMLMKFNVLINQELPLELSLSEKKAKKFLSELASLREHILVQPKDVLDDIKVRLERIAELIIKSGIIEESNKQLSMQLNHEFSIKAPVIMGFHSFQALLQTLLENQLTDNKKGLIPDIVIKVTKETITQIDKTFAMEHTQYFARLSTLIDSNFYLHQEWANQLAIELAAIKLKHPKDEKKVTAYSQLIAEKVVDFLHHQLHEYAPTQDGVATTNSMFIM
;
A
#
# COMPACT_ATOMS: atom_id res chain seq x y z
N MET A 1 -28.88 -17.42 -12.67
CA MET A 1 -29.01 -17.10 -11.22
C MET A 1 -28.29 -18.18 -10.39
N LYS A 2 -27.61 -17.84 -9.28
CA LYS A 2 -26.95 -18.86 -8.42
C LYS A 2 -27.82 -19.23 -7.22
N ILE A 3 -27.97 -20.52 -6.99
CA ILE A 3 -28.81 -21.08 -5.94
C ILE A 3 -28.08 -22.22 -5.22
N TYR A 4 -28.61 -22.64 -4.08
CA TYR A 4 -28.17 -23.87 -3.42
C TYR A 4 -29.35 -24.59 -2.77
N PHE A 5 -29.17 -25.90 -2.57
CA PHE A 5 -30.14 -26.74 -1.86
C PHE A 5 -29.56 -27.11 -0.49
N PRO A 6 -30.21 -26.77 0.64
CA PRO A 6 -29.70 -27.06 1.98
C PRO A 6 -29.41 -28.53 2.26
N ASN A 7 -30.08 -29.43 1.53
CA ASN A 7 -29.97 -30.88 1.70
C ASN A 7 -28.91 -31.52 0.80
N ILE A 8 -28.34 -30.78 -0.15
CA ILE A 8 -27.25 -31.24 -1.04
C ILE A 8 -25.96 -30.58 -0.57
N THR A 9 -25.29 -31.24 0.38
CA THR A 9 -24.10 -30.69 1.06
C THR A 9 -22.92 -31.66 1.03
N PHE A 10 -21.73 -31.09 1.15
CA PHE A 10 -20.50 -31.79 1.48
C PHE A 10 -19.97 -31.25 2.81
N GLN A 11 -19.85 -32.13 3.81
CA GLN A 11 -19.42 -31.76 5.17
C GLN A 11 -20.20 -30.55 5.74
N GLY A 12 -21.53 -30.53 5.52
CA GLY A 12 -22.41 -29.46 5.97
C GLY A 12 -22.37 -28.16 5.13
N SER A 13 -21.49 -28.06 4.13
CA SER A 13 -21.45 -26.92 3.20
C SER A 13 -22.25 -27.23 1.92
N PRO A 14 -23.21 -26.39 1.50
CA PRO A 14 -24.05 -26.67 0.35
C PRO A 14 -23.31 -26.53 -0.98
N PHE A 15 -23.64 -27.38 -1.94
CA PHE A 15 -23.20 -27.26 -3.33
C PHE A 15 -23.93 -26.12 -4.03
N ILE A 16 -23.21 -25.39 -4.89
CA ILE A 16 -23.76 -24.27 -5.65
C ILE A 16 -24.16 -24.71 -7.05
N TRP A 17 -25.32 -24.22 -7.47
CA TRP A 17 -25.92 -24.51 -8.76
C TRP A 17 -26.17 -23.21 -9.51
N GLU A 18 -26.03 -23.26 -10.82
CA GLU A 18 -26.44 -22.22 -11.75
C GLU A 18 -27.78 -22.58 -12.35
N LEU A 19 -28.79 -21.76 -12.08
CA LEU A 19 -30.14 -21.85 -12.62
C LEU A 19 -30.24 -21.01 -13.89
N ASP A 20 -30.62 -21.66 -14.98
CA ASP A 20 -31.15 -21.00 -16.16
C ASP A 20 -32.66 -20.75 -15.97
N GLU A 21 -33.02 -19.48 -15.86
CA GLU A 21 -34.40 -19.05 -15.58
C GLU A 21 -35.36 -19.36 -16.72
N LYS A 22 -34.87 -19.51 -17.96
CA LYS A 22 -35.71 -19.76 -19.14
C LYS A 22 -36.06 -21.24 -19.31
N SER A 23 -35.09 -22.12 -19.08
CA SER A 23 -35.27 -23.57 -19.19
C SER A 23 -35.68 -24.24 -17.87
N HIS A 24 -35.56 -23.53 -16.74
CA HIS A 24 -35.72 -24.06 -15.38
C HIS A 24 -34.74 -25.19 -15.05
N GLN A 25 -33.66 -25.30 -15.81
CA GLN A 25 -32.59 -26.26 -15.60
C GLN A 25 -31.56 -25.68 -14.62
N ALA A 26 -31.07 -26.51 -13.69
CA ALA A 26 -29.98 -26.14 -12.81
C ALA A 26 -28.76 -27.06 -13.02
N THR A 27 -27.59 -26.45 -13.17
CA THR A 27 -26.31 -27.15 -13.36
C THR A 27 -25.42 -26.95 -12.14
N CYS A 28 -24.90 -28.04 -11.56
CA CYS A 28 -24.01 -27.96 -10.40
C CYS A 28 -22.64 -27.40 -10.83
N LEU A 29 -22.15 -26.40 -10.10
CA LEU A 29 -20.83 -25.80 -10.34
C LEU A 29 -19.69 -26.55 -9.61
N LEU A 30 -20.00 -27.68 -8.97
CA LEU A 30 -19.05 -28.58 -8.28
C LEU A 30 -18.17 -27.91 -7.21
N TYR A 31 -18.59 -26.74 -6.70
CA TYR A 31 -17.99 -26.12 -5.51
C TYR A 31 -19.03 -25.89 -4.41
N CYS A 32 -18.55 -25.84 -3.18
CA CYS A 32 -19.35 -25.54 -2.00
C CYS A 32 -19.02 -24.15 -1.44
N ILE A 33 -19.98 -23.57 -0.71
CA ILE A 33 -19.77 -22.34 0.06
C ILE A 33 -19.82 -22.67 1.55
N LYS A 34 -18.80 -22.28 2.31
CA LYS A 34 -18.86 -22.33 3.77
C LYS A 34 -19.85 -21.26 4.25
N LYS A 35 -20.98 -21.67 4.84
CA LYS A 35 -22.04 -20.74 5.28
C LYS A 35 -21.54 -19.61 6.19
N GLU A 36 -20.55 -19.89 7.05
CA GLU A 36 -20.05 -18.93 8.04
C GLU A 36 -19.09 -17.88 7.45
N THR A 37 -18.31 -18.26 6.44
CA THR A 37 -17.22 -17.41 5.90
C THR A 37 -17.48 -16.96 4.47
N HIS A 38 -18.54 -17.47 3.83
CA HIS A 38 -18.82 -17.34 2.40
C HIS A 38 -17.66 -17.73 1.48
N VAL A 39 -16.66 -18.46 2.00
CA VAL A 39 -15.50 -18.92 1.25
C VAL A 39 -15.89 -20.11 0.38
N GLN A 40 -15.56 -20.02 -0.90
CA GLN A 40 -15.76 -21.07 -1.90
C GLN A 40 -14.63 -22.10 -1.81
N PHE A 41 -14.98 -23.39 -1.93
CA PHE A 41 -14.00 -24.46 -2.04
C PHE A 41 -14.53 -25.62 -2.89
N GLU A 42 -13.61 -26.31 -3.57
CA GLU A 42 -13.92 -27.54 -4.32
C GLU A 42 -13.75 -28.74 -3.39
N PRO A 43 -14.82 -29.50 -3.12
CA PRO A 43 -14.72 -30.73 -2.37
C PRO A 43 -14.18 -31.87 -3.26
N PRO A 44 -13.39 -32.82 -2.73
CA PRO A 44 -12.93 -33.98 -3.48
C PRO A 44 -14.09 -34.99 -3.65
N VAL A 45 -15.00 -34.71 -4.58
CA VAL A 45 -16.18 -35.54 -4.84
C VAL A 45 -16.18 -36.06 -6.27
N SER A 46 -16.58 -37.32 -6.43
CA SER A 46 -16.90 -37.86 -7.75
C SER A 46 -18.35 -37.51 -8.13
N PRO A 47 -18.66 -37.33 -9.43
CA PRO A 47 -20.02 -37.12 -9.91
C PRO A 47 -21.00 -38.20 -9.44
N ASP A 48 -20.53 -39.42 -9.19
CA ASP A 48 -21.32 -40.53 -8.65
C ASP A 48 -21.97 -40.22 -7.29
N MET A 49 -21.40 -39.31 -6.49
CA MET A 49 -21.99 -38.88 -5.22
C MET A 49 -23.39 -38.31 -5.42
N PHE A 50 -23.69 -37.75 -6.60
CA PHE A 50 -24.97 -37.12 -6.87
C PHE A 50 -26.08 -38.11 -7.27
N LYS A 51 -25.73 -39.37 -7.60
CA LYS A 51 -26.70 -40.44 -7.92
C LYS A 51 -27.66 -40.76 -6.76
N LYS A 52 -27.27 -40.43 -5.52
CA LYS A 52 -28.10 -40.62 -4.32
C LYS A 52 -29.23 -39.60 -4.19
N PHE A 53 -29.28 -38.57 -5.03
CA PHE A 53 -30.33 -37.55 -5.02
C PHE A 53 -31.32 -37.77 -6.18
N PRO A 54 -32.50 -38.36 -5.92
CA PRO A 54 -33.60 -38.45 -6.87
C PRO A 54 -33.82 -37.15 -7.67
N GLY A 55 -33.80 -37.24 -9.00
CA GLY A 55 -34.02 -36.10 -9.89
C GLY A 55 -32.74 -35.36 -10.34
N VAL A 56 -31.58 -35.70 -9.80
CA VAL A 56 -30.28 -35.27 -10.33
C VAL A 56 -29.80 -36.28 -11.37
N ILE A 57 -29.42 -35.80 -12.56
CA ILE A 57 -28.95 -36.60 -13.69
C ILE A 57 -27.51 -36.20 -13.99
N ILE A 58 -26.68 -37.16 -14.38
CA ILE A 58 -25.33 -36.91 -14.86
C ILE A 58 -25.39 -37.07 -16.38
N ASP A 59 -25.14 -35.98 -17.10
CA ASP A 59 -25.12 -35.95 -18.56
C ASP A 59 -23.83 -35.28 -19.02
N ASN A 60 -23.02 -35.98 -19.83
CA ASN A 60 -21.69 -35.53 -20.27
C ASN A 60 -20.82 -34.93 -19.15
N GLU A 61 -20.69 -35.65 -18.04
CA GLU A 61 -19.96 -35.26 -16.82
C GLU A 61 -20.51 -34.04 -16.05
N ALA A 62 -21.55 -33.38 -16.57
CA ALA A 62 -22.27 -32.32 -15.86
C ALA A 62 -23.36 -32.92 -14.96
N VAL A 63 -23.47 -32.39 -13.74
CA VAL A 63 -24.50 -32.78 -12.78
C VAL A 63 -25.66 -31.79 -12.91
N ILE A 64 -26.82 -32.27 -13.37
CA ILE A 64 -27.93 -31.45 -13.85
C ILE A 64 -29.24 -31.82 -13.16
N ILE A 65 -30.08 -30.82 -12.87
CA ILE A 65 -31.49 -30.96 -12.54
C ILE A 65 -32.31 -30.41 -13.71
N LYS A 66 -33.10 -31.28 -14.38
CA LYS A 66 -33.82 -30.93 -15.63
C LYS A 66 -34.96 -29.93 -15.42
N ASP A 67 -35.72 -30.05 -14.34
CA ASP A 67 -36.73 -29.05 -13.95
C ASP A 67 -36.66 -28.83 -12.45
N ILE A 68 -36.26 -27.61 -12.05
CA ILE A 68 -36.12 -27.26 -10.64
C ILE A 68 -37.47 -27.18 -9.90
N ARG A 69 -38.59 -26.97 -10.61
CA ARG A 69 -39.91 -26.78 -9.99
C ARG A 69 -40.43 -28.09 -9.40
N THR A 70 -40.23 -29.19 -10.13
CA THR A 70 -40.55 -30.55 -9.65
C THR A 70 -39.57 -30.98 -8.57
N PHE A 71 -38.29 -30.64 -8.72
CA PHE A 71 -37.25 -30.94 -7.73
C PHE A 71 -37.47 -30.26 -6.38
N ASN A 72 -37.91 -28.99 -6.39
CA ASN A 72 -38.19 -28.21 -5.18
C ASN A 72 -39.34 -28.79 -4.34
N ALA A 73 -40.31 -29.45 -4.95
CA ALA A 73 -41.40 -30.10 -4.24
C ALA A 73 -40.89 -31.25 -3.34
N THR A 74 -39.82 -31.93 -3.75
CA THR A 74 -39.21 -33.05 -3.04
C THR A 74 -38.17 -32.61 -2.00
N TYR A 75 -37.45 -31.50 -2.24
CA TYR A 75 -36.29 -31.10 -1.43
C TYR A 75 -36.43 -29.79 -0.65
N LYS A 76 -37.62 -29.17 -0.62
CA LYS A 76 -38.01 -27.92 0.09
C LYS A 76 -36.83 -27.16 0.73
N ASN A 77 -36.34 -26.16 0.00
CA ASN A 77 -35.80 -24.86 0.47
C ASN A 77 -34.88 -24.32 -0.62
N LEU A 78 -35.33 -23.28 -1.31
CA LEU A 78 -34.53 -22.53 -2.27
C LEU A 78 -34.09 -21.24 -1.60
N ASP A 79 -32.86 -21.21 -1.09
CA ASP A 79 -32.25 -19.98 -0.60
C ASP A 79 -31.47 -19.33 -1.73
N GLN A 80 -31.77 -18.06 -1.99
CA GLN A 80 -31.04 -17.26 -2.96
C GLN A 80 -29.75 -16.74 -2.32
N LEU A 81 -28.62 -16.82 -3.03
CA LEU A 81 -27.41 -16.10 -2.64
C LEU A 81 -27.61 -14.61 -2.92
N ASN A 82 -28.14 -13.89 -1.93
CA ASN A 82 -28.06 -12.43 -1.91
C ASN A 82 -26.63 -12.03 -1.55
N GLU A 83 -25.95 -11.28 -2.41
CA GLU A 83 -24.66 -10.65 -2.09
C GLU A 83 -24.82 -9.78 -0.82
N PRO A 84 -24.13 -10.09 0.29
CA PRO A 84 -24.33 -9.33 1.52
C PRO A 84 -23.54 -8.03 1.48
N LYS A 85 -24.26 -6.90 1.57
CA LYS A 85 -23.74 -5.63 2.11
C LYS A 85 -23.20 -5.92 3.52
N SER A 86 -21.88 -5.83 3.67
CA SER A 86 -21.16 -6.29 4.86
C SER A 86 -21.51 -5.50 6.12
N LYS A 87 -21.97 -6.22 7.16
CA LYS A 87 -21.76 -5.84 8.55
C LYS A 87 -20.59 -6.67 9.09
N ILE A 88 -19.68 -5.96 9.74
CA ILE A 88 -18.37 -6.41 10.20
C ILE A 88 -18.51 -7.27 11.44
N THR A 89 -17.96 -8.50 11.40
CA THR A 89 -17.49 -9.21 12.61
C THR A 89 -16.30 -10.12 12.23
N GLN A 90 -15.17 -9.97 12.93
CA GLN A 90 -13.97 -10.85 12.86
C GLN A 90 -14.19 -12.09 13.76
N PRO A 91 -13.61 -13.29 13.48
CA PRO A 91 -12.17 -13.66 13.63
C PRO A 91 -11.68 -14.65 12.53
N GLY A 92 -10.43 -15.11 12.36
CA GLY A 92 -9.11 -14.86 12.95
C GLY A 92 -8.03 -15.70 12.19
N THR A 93 -6.76 -15.30 12.36
CA THR A 93 -5.47 -15.99 12.09
C THR A 93 -5.02 -16.36 10.66
N LEU A 94 -4.31 -15.41 10.02
CA LEU A 94 -3.05 -15.67 9.29
C LEU A 94 -2.03 -14.61 9.73
N LEU A 95 -0.75 -15.00 9.80
CA LEU A 95 0.36 -14.20 10.33
C LEU A 95 0.37 -12.77 9.79
N LYS A 96 0.06 -11.81 10.68
CA LYS A 96 0.23 -10.37 10.45
C LYS A 96 1.72 -10.05 10.32
N GLN A 97 2.25 -9.91 9.12
CA GLN A 97 3.32 -8.95 8.90
C GLN A 97 2.69 -7.56 9.07
N LYS A 98 3.08 -6.87 10.13
CA LYS A 98 2.51 -5.59 10.54
C LYS A 98 2.76 -4.55 9.45
N SER A 99 1.78 -4.31 8.57
CA SER A 99 1.68 -3.02 7.89
C SER A 99 1.32 -1.99 8.97
N SER A 100 2.11 -0.91 9.08
CA SER A 100 1.82 0.21 9.98
C SER A 100 0.68 1.11 9.47
N PHE A 101 0.04 0.76 8.35
CA PHE A 101 -0.87 1.65 7.63
C PHE A 101 -2.33 1.59 8.10
N PHE A 102 -2.77 0.48 8.68
CA PHE A 102 -4.14 0.33 9.18
C PHE A 102 -4.21 0.50 10.69
N GLY A 103 -3.89 1.72 11.15
CA GLY A 103 -4.31 2.19 12.46
C GLY A 103 -5.78 2.56 12.40
N SER A 104 -6.63 1.82 13.10
CA SER A 104 -8.07 2.06 13.16
C SER A 104 -8.40 3.36 13.89
N GLN A 105 -8.62 4.44 13.16
CA GLN A 105 -9.44 5.57 13.62
C GLN A 105 -10.78 5.54 12.88
N LYS A 106 -11.86 5.41 13.66
CA LYS A 106 -13.24 5.55 13.20
C LYS A 106 -13.55 7.04 13.12
N ASP A 107 -13.39 7.63 11.95
CA ASP A 107 -13.98 8.93 11.68
C ASP A 107 -15.37 8.76 11.06
N LYS A 108 -16.37 9.14 11.85
CA LYS A 108 -17.72 9.42 11.37
C LYS A 108 -17.67 10.78 10.66
N ILE A 109 -18.05 10.82 9.39
CA ILE A 109 -18.42 12.07 8.71
C ILE A 109 -19.83 11.88 8.11
N PRO A 110 -20.76 12.84 8.30
CA PRO A 110 -22.12 12.76 7.79
C PRO A 110 -22.20 13.17 6.31
N GLY A 111 -23.29 12.74 5.67
CA GLY A 111 -23.45 12.73 4.22
C GLY A 111 -23.61 14.10 3.54
N GLY A 112 -23.46 14.03 2.21
CA GLY A 112 -23.76 15.08 1.24
C GLY A 112 -23.38 14.55 -0.13
N GLY A 113 -24.38 14.16 -0.92
CA GLY A 113 -24.18 13.59 -2.25
C GLY A 113 -24.05 14.67 -3.32
N THR A 114 -23.38 14.31 -4.42
CA THR A 114 -23.78 14.65 -5.79
C THR A 114 -23.03 13.76 -6.79
N SER A 115 -23.80 13.22 -7.76
CA SER A 115 -23.46 12.70 -9.10
C SER A 115 -22.26 13.37 -9.78
N SER A 116 -21.55 12.83 -10.78
CA SER A 116 -21.55 11.62 -11.62
C SER A 116 -20.28 11.75 -12.47
N SER A 117 -19.56 10.70 -12.85
CA SER A 117 -19.71 10.11 -14.19
C SER A 117 -19.02 8.75 -14.27
N LYS A 118 -19.81 7.69 -14.46
CA LYS A 118 -19.30 6.33 -14.67
C LYS A 118 -18.88 6.17 -16.12
N LEU A 119 -17.59 5.93 -16.36
CA LEU A 119 -17.11 5.31 -17.59
C LEU A 119 -17.65 3.87 -17.64
N GLN A 120 -18.63 3.64 -18.51
CA GLN A 120 -19.10 2.32 -18.89
C GLN A 120 -17.99 1.59 -19.66
N LYS A 121 -17.23 0.74 -18.98
CA LYS A 121 -16.53 -0.37 -19.64
C LYS A 121 -17.58 -1.42 -20.04
N ARG A 122 -17.71 -1.65 -21.34
CA ARG A 122 -18.52 -2.73 -21.93
C ARG A 122 -18.03 -4.08 -21.38
N SER A 123 -18.82 -4.70 -20.51
CA SER A 123 -18.68 -6.11 -20.16
C SER A 123 -19.28 -6.93 -21.29
N LEU A 124 -18.41 -7.61 -22.03
CA LEU A 124 -18.81 -8.78 -22.81
C LEU A 124 -19.20 -9.89 -21.83
N SER A 125 -20.24 -10.64 -22.19
CA SER A 125 -20.84 -11.72 -21.43
C SER A 125 -19.80 -12.75 -20.98
N TYR A 126 -19.52 -12.79 -19.68
CA TYR A 126 -18.78 -13.87 -19.03
C TYR A 126 -19.66 -15.12 -19.02
N SER A 127 -19.50 -15.99 -20.02
CA SER A 127 -19.80 -17.41 -19.87
C SER A 127 -18.96 -17.96 -18.71
N SER A 128 -19.58 -18.66 -17.77
CA SER A 128 -19.01 -19.09 -16.48
C SER A 128 -17.83 -20.06 -16.67
N LEU A 129 -16.62 -19.53 -16.75
CA LEU A 129 -15.40 -20.34 -16.74
C LEU A 129 -15.19 -21.00 -15.36
N PRO A 130 -14.57 -22.20 -15.30
CA PRO A 130 -14.18 -22.85 -14.05
C PRO A 130 -13.29 -21.96 -13.16
N LEU A 131 -13.23 -22.25 -11.86
CA LEU A 131 -12.33 -21.54 -10.95
C LEU A 131 -10.87 -21.71 -11.38
N TYR A 132 -10.09 -20.64 -11.21
CA TYR A 132 -8.67 -20.59 -11.57
C TYR A 132 -8.37 -20.81 -13.06
N SER A 133 -9.36 -20.67 -13.94
CA SER A 133 -9.13 -20.79 -15.38
C SER A 133 -8.30 -19.64 -15.94
N ARG A 134 -8.38 -18.43 -15.38
CA ARG A 134 -7.63 -17.28 -15.88
C ARG A 134 -6.59 -16.79 -14.88
N ILE A 135 -5.50 -16.24 -15.42
CA ILE A 135 -4.40 -15.60 -14.67
C ILE A 135 -4.35 -14.09 -14.94
N ILE A 136 -5.43 -13.49 -15.44
CA ILE A 136 -5.56 -12.03 -15.48
C ILE A 136 -5.52 -11.43 -14.07
N LEU A 137 -4.97 -10.21 -13.96
CA LEU A 137 -4.65 -9.59 -12.65
C LEU A 137 -5.87 -9.46 -11.72
N ASP A 138 -7.04 -9.09 -12.26
CA ASP A 138 -8.26 -8.89 -11.45
C ASP A 138 -8.86 -10.22 -10.96
N GLU A 139 -8.54 -11.34 -11.62
CA GLU A 139 -8.90 -12.66 -11.13
C GLU A 139 -7.89 -13.17 -10.11
N LEU A 140 -6.59 -13.00 -10.39
CA LEU A 140 -5.50 -13.36 -9.47
C LEU A 140 -5.61 -12.64 -8.13
N ILE A 141 -5.93 -11.34 -8.13
CA ILE A 141 -5.89 -10.49 -6.93
C ILE A 141 -7.17 -9.68 -6.81
N LYS A 142 -8.19 -10.31 -6.23
CA LYS A 142 -9.50 -9.70 -5.99
C LYS A 142 -9.45 -8.75 -4.79
N ASN A 143 -10.23 -7.67 -4.86
CA ASN A 143 -10.46 -6.79 -3.71
C ASN A 143 -11.55 -7.42 -2.80
N ASP A 144 -11.21 -8.50 -2.12
CA ASP A 144 -12.06 -9.18 -1.16
C ASP A 144 -11.38 -9.33 0.21
N HIS A 145 -12.13 -9.76 1.23
CA HIS A 145 -11.57 -9.92 2.57
C HIS A 145 -10.40 -10.91 2.64
N ALA A 146 -10.41 -11.96 1.81
CA ALA A 146 -9.39 -13.00 1.80
C ALA A 146 -8.06 -12.52 1.18
N ASN A 147 -8.14 -11.61 0.20
CA ASN A 147 -7.00 -11.10 -0.56
C ASN A 147 -6.67 -9.64 -0.24
N SER A 148 -7.33 -9.02 0.74
CA SER A 148 -7.15 -7.60 1.09
C SER A 148 -5.70 -7.15 1.29
N SER A 149 -4.85 -7.96 1.95
CA SER A 149 -3.42 -7.67 2.08
C SER A 149 -2.70 -7.74 0.73
N LEU A 150 -2.92 -8.82 -0.02
CA LEU A 150 -2.31 -9.02 -1.34
C LEU A 150 -2.70 -7.90 -2.30
N TRP A 151 -3.98 -7.49 -2.29
CA TRP A 151 -4.48 -6.35 -3.06
C TRP A 151 -3.80 -5.05 -2.64
N GLY A 152 -3.69 -4.80 -1.32
CA GLY A 152 -3.00 -3.63 -0.77
C GLY A 152 -1.51 -3.57 -1.11
N ASP A 153 -0.84 -4.71 -1.23
CA ASP A 153 0.58 -4.81 -1.57
C ASP A 153 0.84 -4.77 -3.10
N THR A 154 -0.21 -4.85 -3.94
CA THR A 154 -0.09 -4.96 -5.40
C THR A 154 -1.06 -4.05 -6.18
N VAL A 155 -2.29 -4.49 -6.43
CA VAL A 155 -3.27 -3.85 -7.32
C VAL A 155 -3.68 -2.45 -6.83
N ALA A 156 -3.65 -2.19 -5.53
CA ALA A 156 -3.92 -0.88 -4.95
C ALA A 156 -3.02 0.25 -5.50
N TYR A 157 -1.81 -0.08 -5.99
CA TYR A 157 -0.91 0.89 -6.59
C TYR A 157 -1.37 1.38 -7.96
N GLU A 158 -2.29 0.71 -8.64
CA GLU A 158 -2.70 1.07 -10.01
C GLU A 158 -3.42 2.42 -10.09
N THR A 159 -4.18 2.78 -9.04
CA THR A 159 -4.97 4.03 -8.96
C THR A 159 -5.13 4.55 -7.52
N TYR A 160 -5.52 3.69 -6.59
CA TYR A 160 -5.91 4.08 -5.23
C TYR A 160 -4.84 4.89 -4.48
N PHE A 161 -3.59 4.44 -4.49
CA PHE A 161 -2.53 5.10 -3.73
C PHE A 161 -2.05 6.43 -4.33
N GLU A 162 -2.09 6.58 -5.65
CA GLU A 162 -1.74 7.86 -6.31
C GLU A 162 -2.76 8.94 -5.91
N GLU A 163 -4.06 8.65 -6.01
CA GLU A 163 -5.14 9.56 -5.63
C GLU A 163 -5.07 9.92 -4.14
N LYS A 164 -4.87 8.90 -3.29
CA LYS A 164 -4.75 9.11 -1.84
C LYS A 164 -3.58 10.01 -1.49
N THR A 165 -2.42 9.83 -2.13
CA THR A 165 -1.23 10.65 -1.86
C THR A 165 -1.41 12.10 -2.31
N SER A 166 -2.12 12.33 -3.42
CA SER A 166 -2.46 13.67 -3.89
C SER A 166 -3.42 14.41 -2.94
N ASN A 167 -4.38 13.71 -2.35
CA ASN A 167 -5.31 14.29 -1.38
C ASN A 167 -4.62 14.55 -0.03
N ASP A 168 -3.77 13.62 0.39
CA ASP A 168 -3.03 13.71 1.64
C ASP A 168 -1.99 14.85 1.64
N SER A 169 -1.31 15.11 0.51
CA SER A 169 -0.31 16.18 0.42
C SER A 169 -0.89 17.57 0.68
N LYS A 170 -2.15 17.78 0.28
CA LYS A 170 -2.88 19.03 0.51
C LYS A 170 -3.26 19.25 1.97
N THR A 171 -3.41 18.17 2.75
CA THR A 171 -3.95 18.24 4.11
C THR A 171 -2.89 18.10 5.20
N ARG A 172 -1.68 17.64 4.88
CA ARG A 172 -0.66 17.27 5.89
C ARG A 172 0.73 17.90 5.68
N GLY A 173 0.83 18.93 4.84
CA GLY A 173 2.10 19.57 4.50
C GLY A 173 2.82 20.20 5.69
N ALA A 174 2.08 20.80 6.63
CA ALA A 174 2.61 21.55 7.77
C ALA A 174 3.81 22.43 7.35
N ILE A 175 3.53 23.36 6.43
CA ILE A 175 4.53 24.09 5.64
C ILE A 175 5.48 24.91 6.52
N PHE A 176 4.98 25.54 7.59
CA PHE A 176 5.75 26.53 8.35
C PHE A 176 6.18 26.06 9.73
N LEU A 177 5.39 25.19 10.37
CA LEU A 177 5.67 24.68 11.70
C LEU A 177 5.57 23.16 11.72
N LYS A 178 6.61 22.49 12.23
CA LYS A 178 6.73 21.04 12.28
C LYS A 178 6.95 20.52 13.71
N SER A 179 6.22 19.46 14.06
CA SER A 179 6.53 18.55 15.17
C SER A 179 7.47 17.43 14.72
N LEU A 180 8.07 16.69 15.66
CA LEU A 180 8.89 15.52 15.33
C LEU A 180 8.09 14.49 14.51
N MET A 181 6.83 14.26 14.87
CA MET A 181 5.94 13.35 14.13
C MET A 181 5.71 13.83 12.70
N SER A 182 5.56 15.14 12.49
CA SER A 182 5.29 15.70 11.17
C SER A 182 6.45 15.51 10.17
N PHE A 183 7.71 15.47 10.63
CA PHE A 183 8.84 15.14 9.75
C PHE A 183 8.82 13.67 9.30
N ASN A 184 8.47 12.73 10.19
CA ASN A 184 8.30 11.32 9.80
C ASN A 184 7.21 11.17 8.73
N VAL A 185 6.10 11.88 8.92
CA VAL A 185 5.01 11.97 7.95
C VAL A 185 5.49 12.57 6.63
N MET A 186 6.28 13.65 6.67
CA MET A 186 6.86 14.28 5.48
C MET A 186 7.80 13.36 4.70
N VAL A 187 8.70 12.65 5.39
CA VAL A 187 9.59 11.66 4.77
C VAL A 187 8.78 10.57 4.09
N GLN A 188 7.72 10.07 4.75
CA GLN A 188 6.81 9.11 4.13
C GLN A 188 6.08 9.69 2.90
N TYR A 189 5.72 10.96 2.91
CA TYR A 189 5.12 11.62 1.74
C TYR A 189 6.10 11.75 0.58
N GLU A 190 7.33 12.18 0.83
CA GLU A 190 8.37 12.25 -0.20
C GLU A 190 8.65 10.86 -0.80
N LYS A 191 8.66 9.80 0.02
CA LYS A 191 8.68 8.42 -0.47
C LYS A 191 7.52 8.16 -1.42
N ASN A 192 6.29 8.35 -0.95
CA ASN A 192 5.07 7.97 -1.67
C ASN A 192 4.93 8.75 -2.99
N ARG A 193 5.23 10.04 -2.98
CA ARG A 193 5.21 10.93 -4.15
C ARG A 193 6.10 10.40 -5.28
N ARG A 194 7.25 9.82 -4.97
CA ARG A 194 8.20 9.28 -5.96
C ARG A 194 7.95 7.81 -6.27
N LEU A 195 7.59 7.01 -5.27
CA LEU A 195 7.47 5.56 -5.37
C LEU A 195 6.16 5.12 -6.03
N TYR A 196 5.03 5.74 -5.68
CA TYR A 196 3.72 5.26 -6.13
C TYR A 196 3.54 5.37 -7.64
N PRO A 197 3.98 6.44 -8.33
CA PRO A 197 3.98 6.48 -9.79
C PRO A 197 4.79 5.36 -10.44
N LEU A 198 5.91 4.96 -9.82
CA LEU A 198 6.71 3.84 -10.30
C LEU A 198 5.99 2.51 -10.09
N LYS A 199 5.36 2.31 -8.93
CA LYS A 199 4.59 1.08 -8.62
C LYS A 199 3.32 0.96 -9.47
N SER A 200 2.66 2.08 -9.78
CA SER A 200 1.54 2.17 -10.73
C SER A 200 1.96 1.75 -12.14
N LYS A 201 3.10 2.23 -12.63
CA LYS A 201 3.67 1.77 -13.91
C LYS A 201 4.04 0.29 -13.86
N LEU A 202 4.66 -0.16 -12.77
CA LEU A 202 5.08 -1.54 -12.58
C LEU A 202 3.88 -2.51 -12.64
N ILE A 203 2.81 -2.23 -11.90
CA ILE A 203 1.62 -3.10 -11.90
C ILE A 203 0.90 -3.10 -13.26
N LYS A 204 0.94 -1.98 -14.01
CA LYS A 204 0.41 -1.90 -15.38
C LYS A 204 1.22 -2.74 -16.37
N GLU A 205 2.55 -2.76 -16.26
CA GLU A 205 3.40 -3.64 -17.07
C GLU A 205 3.19 -5.12 -16.70
N ILE A 206 3.03 -5.43 -15.41
CA ILE A 206 2.66 -6.79 -14.95
C ILE A 206 1.30 -7.21 -15.50
N ARG A 207 0.30 -6.32 -15.48
CA ARG A 207 -1.02 -6.58 -16.09
C ARG A 207 -0.87 -6.91 -17.58
N GLY A 208 -0.11 -6.11 -18.32
CA GLY A 208 0.16 -6.36 -19.73
C GLY A 208 0.90 -7.68 -19.99
N LEU A 209 1.84 -8.08 -19.12
CA LEU A 209 2.47 -9.40 -19.19
C LEU A 209 1.46 -10.54 -18.97
N LEU A 210 0.58 -10.40 -17.98
CA LEU A 210 -0.45 -11.41 -17.70
C LEU A 210 -1.48 -11.49 -18.82
N ASP A 211 -1.82 -10.38 -19.48
CA ASP A 211 -2.74 -10.36 -20.63
C ASP A 211 -2.18 -11.17 -21.83
N VAL A 212 -0.85 -11.25 -21.96
CA VAL A 212 -0.17 -12.08 -22.97
C VAL A 212 -0.08 -13.54 -22.54
N LEU A 213 0.15 -13.79 -21.25
CA LEU A 213 0.27 -15.15 -20.70
C LEU A 213 -1.08 -15.85 -20.52
N ASP A 214 -2.16 -15.11 -20.28
CA ASP A 214 -3.49 -15.67 -19.99
C ASP A 214 -4.05 -16.55 -21.11
N PRO A 215 -4.01 -16.17 -22.40
CA PRO A 215 -4.44 -17.05 -23.49
C PRO A 215 -3.61 -18.33 -23.58
N ILE A 216 -2.30 -18.24 -23.34
CA ILE A 216 -1.38 -19.39 -23.36
C ILE A 216 -1.76 -20.33 -22.22
N TYR A 217 -1.95 -19.79 -21.01
CA TYR A 217 -2.39 -20.53 -19.83
C TYR A 217 -3.75 -21.20 -20.01
N MET A 218 -4.73 -20.49 -20.58
CA MET A 218 -6.06 -21.03 -20.89
C MET A 218 -5.97 -22.20 -21.87
N SER A 219 -5.18 -22.07 -22.94
CA SER A 219 -4.99 -23.13 -23.91
C SER A 219 -4.30 -24.37 -23.31
N TRP A 220 -3.33 -24.13 -22.41
CA TRP A 220 -2.64 -25.18 -21.67
C TRP A 220 -3.60 -25.95 -20.75
N ILE A 221 -4.46 -25.26 -20.00
CA ILE A 221 -5.44 -25.91 -19.11
C ILE A 221 -6.38 -26.83 -19.89
N VAL A 222 -6.88 -26.38 -21.05
CA VAL A 222 -7.81 -27.15 -21.88
C VAL A 222 -7.13 -28.42 -22.42
N GLN A 223 -5.84 -28.36 -22.76
CA GLN A 223 -5.10 -29.53 -23.23
C GLN A 223 -4.78 -30.52 -22.11
N GLU A 224 -4.53 -30.02 -20.90
CA GLU A 224 -4.19 -30.81 -19.72
C GLU A 224 -5.43 -31.23 -18.89
N GLU A 225 -6.66 -31.02 -19.37
CA GLU A 225 -7.89 -31.39 -18.64
C GLU A 225 -8.01 -32.90 -18.34
N ASN A 226 -7.27 -33.74 -19.09
CA ASN A 226 -7.16 -35.18 -18.83
C ASN A 226 -6.16 -35.54 -17.70
N THR A 227 -5.44 -34.56 -17.17
CA THR A 227 -4.34 -34.73 -16.21
C THR A 227 -4.75 -34.18 -14.84
N ARG A 228 -4.56 -34.95 -13.76
CA ARG A 228 -4.94 -34.57 -12.38
C ARG A 228 -3.99 -33.50 -11.77
N PHE A 229 -3.81 -32.36 -12.43
CA PHE A 229 -2.97 -31.27 -11.93
C PHE A 229 -3.77 -30.23 -11.13
N SER A 230 -3.13 -29.56 -10.18
CA SER A 230 -3.80 -28.59 -9.28
C SER A 230 -3.79 -27.18 -9.88
N ARG A 231 -4.84 -26.80 -10.63
CA ARG A 231 -5.03 -25.43 -11.17
C ARG A 231 -4.78 -24.33 -10.14
N LYS A 232 -5.26 -24.55 -8.91
CA LYS A 232 -5.06 -23.65 -7.75
C LYS A 232 -3.58 -23.42 -7.40
N SER A 233 -2.71 -24.41 -7.61
CA SER A 233 -1.28 -24.30 -7.33
C SER A 233 -0.60 -23.36 -8.33
N ILE A 234 -0.91 -23.51 -9.63
CA ILE A 234 -0.41 -22.64 -10.69
C ILE A 234 -0.94 -21.22 -10.52
N PHE A 235 -2.22 -21.09 -10.20
CA PHE A 235 -2.81 -19.79 -9.90
C PHE A 235 -2.10 -19.07 -8.75
N ARG A 236 -1.83 -19.78 -7.64
CA ARG A 236 -1.05 -19.23 -6.51
C ARG A 236 0.41 -18.95 -6.87
N TYR A 237 0.98 -19.68 -7.81
CA TYR A 237 2.32 -19.39 -8.33
C TYR A 237 2.35 -18.03 -9.00
N PHE A 238 1.37 -17.71 -9.86
CA PHE A 238 1.25 -16.39 -10.47
C PHE A 238 0.92 -15.29 -9.46
N GLN A 239 0.04 -15.53 -8.48
CA GLN A 239 -0.18 -14.57 -7.37
C GLN A 239 1.14 -14.20 -6.67
N ASN A 240 1.97 -15.21 -6.37
CA ASN A 240 3.26 -15.00 -5.75
C ASN A 240 4.25 -14.29 -6.69
N ALA A 241 4.23 -14.58 -8.00
CA ALA A 241 5.07 -13.90 -8.98
C ALA A 241 4.76 -12.40 -9.05
N VAL A 242 3.48 -12.03 -9.05
CA VAL A 242 3.05 -10.62 -8.97
C VAL A 242 3.49 -9.98 -7.66
N LEU A 243 3.27 -10.66 -6.53
CA LEU A 243 3.67 -10.14 -5.21
C LEU A 243 5.18 -9.92 -5.10
N GLU A 244 5.99 -10.90 -5.53
CA GLU A 244 7.45 -10.84 -5.48
C GLU A 244 8.00 -9.74 -6.41
N ALA A 245 7.41 -9.54 -7.59
CA ALA A 245 7.76 -8.42 -8.47
C ALA A 245 7.41 -7.05 -7.86
N MET A 246 6.27 -6.96 -7.16
CA MET A 246 5.81 -5.71 -6.55
C MET A 246 6.53 -5.37 -5.25
N LEU A 247 6.92 -6.37 -4.46
CA LEU A 247 7.65 -6.17 -3.21
C LEU A 247 9.15 -6.14 -3.48
N ASN A 248 9.79 -4.98 -3.35
CA ASN A 248 11.26 -4.89 -3.38
C ASN A 248 11.96 -5.67 -2.25
N GLY A 249 11.18 -6.27 -1.34
CA GLY A 249 11.60 -7.36 -0.46
C GLY A 249 12.88 -7.05 0.32
N THR A 250 13.61 -8.08 0.71
CA THR A 250 14.92 -7.97 1.40
C THR A 250 16.08 -7.67 0.46
N LEU A 251 15.86 -7.80 -0.86
CA LEU A 251 16.90 -7.77 -1.90
C LEU A 251 17.12 -6.37 -2.46
N ASN A 252 16.05 -5.68 -2.86
CA ASN A 252 16.15 -4.46 -3.66
C ASN A 252 15.95 -3.17 -2.85
N ASN A 253 15.74 -3.26 -1.53
CA ASN A 253 15.57 -2.11 -0.62
C ASN A 253 16.84 -1.76 0.20
N LYS A 254 18.01 -2.18 -0.29
CA LYS A 254 19.32 -1.99 0.36
C LYS A 254 20.38 -1.65 -0.68
N PRO A 255 21.47 -0.97 -0.27
CA PRO A 255 22.62 -0.78 -1.13
C PRO A 255 23.18 -2.12 -1.61
N THR A 256 23.78 -2.10 -2.78
CA THR A 256 24.71 -3.11 -3.27
C THR A 256 26.03 -3.03 -2.52
N GLU A 257 26.74 -4.14 -2.48
CA GLU A 257 28.10 -4.23 -1.96
C GLU A 257 29.03 -3.16 -2.60
N PHE A 258 28.79 -2.83 -3.87
CA PHE A 258 29.52 -1.81 -4.63
C PHE A 258 29.10 -0.36 -4.32
N GLU A 259 27.93 -0.16 -3.72
CA GLU A 259 27.48 1.15 -3.19
C GLU A 259 28.08 1.42 -1.80
N VAL A 260 28.43 0.38 -1.05
CA VAL A 260 29.05 0.51 0.28
C VAL A 260 30.58 0.60 0.19
N GLU A 261 31.22 -0.19 -0.67
CA GLU A 261 32.68 -0.17 -0.86
C GLU A 261 33.10 0.83 -1.96
N SER A 262 33.14 2.12 -1.63
CA SER A 262 33.45 3.19 -2.60
C SER A 262 34.94 3.44 -2.87
N SER A 263 35.85 2.89 -2.06
CA SER A 263 37.26 3.31 -2.07
C SER A 263 38.20 2.50 -2.98
N LYS A 264 37.73 1.43 -3.62
CA LYS A 264 38.61 0.49 -4.36
C LYS A 264 38.44 0.50 -5.89
N LEU A 265 37.42 1.16 -6.42
CA LEU A 265 37.06 1.09 -7.84
C LEU A 265 37.07 2.48 -8.49
N THR A 266 37.36 2.54 -9.79
CA THR A 266 37.15 3.77 -10.57
C THR A 266 35.64 4.07 -10.67
N PRO A 267 35.22 5.35 -10.79
CA PRO A 267 33.80 5.71 -10.83
C PRO A 267 33.02 5.00 -11.95
N ALA A 268 33.64 4.79 -13.12
CA ALA A 268 33.02 4.09 -14.24
C ALA A 268 32.79 2.59 -13.93
N LEU A 269 33.79 1.92 -13.36
CA LEU A 269 33.70 0.52 -12.99
C LEU A 269 32.69 0.31 -11.84
N GLN A 270 32.66 1.22 -10.87
CA GLN A 270 31.70 1.21 -9.79
C GLN A 270 30.26 1.32 -10.33
N LYS A 271 29.99 2.29 -11.19
CA LYS A 271 28.66 2.46 -11.81
C LYS A 271 28.23 1.21 -12.59
N TYR A 272 29.15 0.61 -13.34
CA TYR A 272 28.88 -0.64 -14.05
C TYR A 272 28.53 -1.79 -13.09
N ALA A 273 29.31 -1.99 -12.03
CA ALA A 273 29.10 -3.04 -11.04
C ALA A 273 27.76 -2.86 -10.28
N ILE A 274 27.43 -1.63 -9.88
CA ILE A 274 26.14 -1.30 -9.24
C ILE A 274 24.98 -1.67 -10.16
N ASN A 275 25.03 -1.27 -11.42
CA ASN A 275 23.99 -1.56 -12.39
C ASN A 275 23.80 -3.07 -12.58
N LYS A 276 24.90 -3.83 -12.68
CA LYS A 276 24.85 -5.30 -12.80
C LYS A 276 24.28 -5.96 -11.55
N ALA A 277 24.69 -5.53 -10.36
CA ALA A 277 24.16 -6.07 -9.10
C ALA A 277 22.66 -5.77 -8.92
N ARG A 278 22.20 -4.56 -9.24
CA ARG A 278 20.78 -4.21 -9.20
C ARG A 278 19.97 -4.98 -10.25
N ALA A 279 20.49 -5.18 -11.46
CA ALA A 279 19.86 -5.99 -12.49
C ALA A 279 19.67 -7.44 -12.03
N LEU A 280 20.70 -8.05 -11.44
CA LEU A 280 20.61 -9.42 -10.90
C LEU A 280 19.55 -9.52 -9.79
N ARG A 281 19.45 -8.53 -8.89
CA ARG A 281 18.40 -8.51 -7.86
C ARG A 281 17.01 -8.46 -8.46
N ALA A 282 16.80 -7.64 -9.50
CA ALA A 282 15.52 -7.58 -10.20
C ALA A 282 15.21 -8.89 -10.93
N GLU A 283 16.21 -9.54 -11.54
CA GLU A 283 16.07 -10.85 -12.17
C GLU A 283 15.64 -11.93 -11.16
N LEU A 284 16.23 -11.94 -9.96
CA LEU A 284 15.84 -12.84 -8.87
C LEU A 284 14.38 -12.62 -8.43
N MET A 285 13.94 -11.35 -8.36
CA MET A 285 12.54 -11.02 -8.05
C MET A 285 11.56 -11.46 -9.15
N LEU A 286 12.03 -11.56 -10.38
CA LEU A 286 11.26 -12.01 -11.54
C LEU A 286 11.48 -13.49 -11.88
N MET A 287 12.18 -14.25 -11.04
CA MET A 287 12.59 -15.63 -11.33
C MET A 287 11.40 -16.51 -11.72
N LYS A 288 10.23 -16.31 -11.11
CA LYS A 288 8.99 -17.05 -11.44
C LYS A 288 8.50 -16.83 -12.86
N PHE A 289 8.73 -15.66 -13.45
CA PHE A 289 8.43 -15.44 -14.86
C PHE A 289 9.60 -15.88 -15.74
N ASN A 290 10.84 -15.59 -15.35
CA ASN A 290 12.04 -15.88 -16.14
C ASN A 290 12.23 -17.38 -16.43
N VAL A 291 11.98 -18.25 -15.45
CA VAL A 291 12.13 -19.71 -15.68
C VAL A 291 11.14 -20.26 -16.71
N LEU A 292 9.99 -19.61 -16.89
CA LEU A 292 8.96 -20.05 -17.84
C LEU A 292 9.34 -19.76 -19.30
N ILE A 293 10.23 -18.80 -19.53
CA ILE A 293 10.58 -18.33 -20.89
C ILE A 293 12.04 -18.55 -21.28
N ASN A 294 12.91 -18.93 -20.35
CA ASN A 294 14.33 -19.16 -20.61
C ASN A 294 14.69 -20.62 -20.30
N GLN A 295 14.94 -21.45 -21.33
CA GLN A 295 15.31 -22.87 -21.22
C GLN A 295 16.55 -23.16 -20.36
N GLU A 296 17.48 -22.21 -20.26
CA GLU A 296 18.74 -22.39 -19.54
C GLU A 296 18.56 -22.34 -18.02
N LEU A 297 17.46 -21.73 -17.53
CA LEU A 297 17.18 -21.62 -16.09
C LEU A 297 16.46 -22.89 -15.56
N PRO A 298 16.96 -23.52 -14.48
CA PRO A 298 16.25 -24.61 -13.81
C PRO A 298 14.92 -24.14 -13.20
N LEU A 299 13.86 -24.94 -13.33
CA LEU A 299 12.52 -24.62 -12.78
C LEU A 299 12.52 -24.54 -11.25
N GLU A 300 13.42 -25.30 -10.62
CA GLU A 300 13.66 -25.36 -9.18
C GLU A 300 14.00 -23.99 -8.60
N LEU A 301 14.63 -23.10 -9.38
CA LEU A 301 14.96 -21.74 -8.94
C LEU A 301 13.71 -20.91 -8.59
N SER A 302 12.54 -21.28 -9.13
CA SER A 302 11.28 -20.59 -8.86
C SER A 302 10.44 -21.19 -7.73
N LEU A 303 10.90 -22.30 -7.11
CA LEU A 303 10.16 -23.08 -6.13
C LEU A 303 10.93 -23.28 -4.83
N SER A 304 10.19 -23.43 -3.72
CA SER A 304 10.80 -23.94 -2.49
C SER A 304 10.95 -25.46 -2.57
N GLU A 305 11.91 -26.03 -1.84
CA GLU A 305 12.19 -27.48 -1.82
C GLU A 305 10.93 -28.34 -1.59
N LYS A 306 10.04 -27.89 -0.68
CA LYS A 306 8.78 -28.59 -0.38
C LYS A 306 7.78 -28.53 -1.55
N LYS A 307 7.80 -27.46 -2.35
CA LYS A 307 6.91 -27.28 -3.51
C LYS A 307 7.45 -27.98 -4.74
N ALA A 308 8.77 -28.01 -4.93
CA ALA A 308 9.42 -28.65 -6.08
C ALA A 308 8.95 -30.09 -6.28
N LYS A 309 8.91 -30.90 -5.21
CA LYS A 309 8.49 -32.31 -5.29
C LYS A 309 7.05 -32.54 -5.78
N LYS A 310 6.16 -31.55 -5.69
CA LYS A 310 4.73 -31.69 -6.01
C LYS A 310 4.32 -30.93 -7.29
N PHE A 311 5.10 -29.92 -7.67
CA PHE A 311 4.64 -28.87 -8.59
C PHE A 311 5.53 -28.72 -9.83
N LEU A 312 6.68 -29.39 -9.84
CA LEU A 312 7.68 -29.22 -10.89
C LEU A 312 7.24 -29.79 -12.25
N SER A 313 6.52 -30.91 -12.27
CA SER A 313 5.96 -31.48 -13.51
C SER A 313 4.91 -30.56 -14.13
N GLU A 314 4.04 -29.96 -13.30
CA GLU A 314 3.01 -29.02 -13.76
C GLU A 314 3.65 -27.76 -14.38
N LEU A 315 4.70 -27.22 -13.75
CA LEU A 315 5.46 -26.10 -14.31
C LEU A 315 6.26 -26.47 -15.56
N ALA A 316 6.81 -27.69 -15.63
CA ALA A 316 7.54 -28.15 -16.79
C ALA A 316 6.64 -28.21 -18.03
N SER A 317 5.45 -28.81 -17.88
CA SER A 317 4.44 -28.83 -18.95
C SER A 317 4.03 -27.40 -19.36
N LEU A 318 3.73 -26.52 -18.39
CA LEU A 318 3.38 -25.13 -18.70
C LEU A 318 4.51 -24.38 -19.44
N ARG A 319 5.76 -24.58 -19.02
CA ARG A 319 6.93 -23.98 -19.65
C ARG A 319 7.12 -24.47 -21.08
N GLU A 320 7.00 -25.77 -21.32
CA GLU A 320 7.05 -26.34 -22.67
C GLU A 320 5.99 -25.69 -23.56
N HIS A 321 4.77 -25.54 -23.04
CA HIS A 321 3.67 -24.90 -23.76
C HIS A 321 3.92 -23.42 -24.07
N ILE A 322 4.58 -22.70 -23.16
CA ILE A 322 4.99 -21.30 -23.36
C ILE A 322 6.11 -21.22 -24.41
N LEU A 323 7.11 -22.10 -24.36
CA LEU A 323 8.28 -22.04 -25.24
C LEU A 323 7.99 -22.43 -26.69
N VAL A 324 6.88 -23.13 -26.95
CA VAL A 324 6.43 -23.46 -28.32
C VAL A 324 5.67 -22.29 -28.98
N GLN A 325 5.36 -21.23 -28.23
CA GLN A 325 4.67 -20.06 -28.78
C GLN A 325 5.49 -19.35 -29.87
N PRO A 326 4.84 -18.62 -30.78
CA PRO A 326 5.52 -17.84 -31.81
C PRO A 326 6.61 -16.91 -31.24
N LYS A 327 7.69 -16.73 -32.01
CA LYS A 327 8.87 -15.96 -31.58
C LYS A 327 8.51 -14.53 -31.18
N ASP A 328 7.61 -13.89 -31.90
CA ASP A 328 7.09 -12.56 -31.61
C ASP A 328 6.38 -12.46 -30.25
N VAL A 329 5.64 -13.50 -29.85
CA VAL A 329 5.02 -13.58 -28.52
C VAL A 329 6.08 -13.72 -27.43
N LEU A 330 7.06 -14.60 -27.64
CA LEU A 330 8.18 -14.77 -26.70
C LEU A 330 9.02 -13.50 -26.56
N ASP A 331 9.25 -12.79 -27.65
CA ASP A 331 9.99 -11.53 -27.66
C ASP A 331 9.18 -10.41 -26.97
N ASP A 332 7.85 -10.34 -27.13
CA ASP A 332 7.01 -9.40 -26.35
C ASP A 332 7.06 -9.69 -24.85
N ILE A 333 6.99 -10.96 -24.45
CA ILE A 333 7.13 -11.36 -23.03
C ILE A 333 8.48 -10.92 -22.47
N LYS A 334 9.58 -11.13 -23.20
CA LYS A 334 10.92 -10.68 -22.79
C LYS A 334 11.01 -9.16 -22.64
N VAL A 335 10.53 -8.40 -23.62
CA VAL A 335 10.53 -6.93 -23.57
C VAL A 335 9.74 -6.40 -22.38
N ARG A 336 8.60 -7.02 -22.06
CA ARG A 336 7.82 -6.66 -20.86
C ARG A 336 8.57 -6.98 -19.58
N LEU A 337 9.22 -8.14 -19.49
CA LEU A 337 10.03 -8.51 -18.32
C LEU A 337 11.22 -7.56 -18.13
N GLU A 338 11.87 -7.10 -19.19
CA GLU A 338 12.92 -6.08 -19.13
C GLU A 338 12.39 -4.75 -18.57
N ARG A 339 11.23 -4.28 -19.05
CA ARG A 339 10.59 -3.06 -18.53
C ARG A 339 10.20 -3.20 -17.06
N ILE A 340 9.66 -4.35 -16.67
CA ILE A 340 9.33 -4.67 -15.27
C ILE A 340 10.61 -4.65 -14.42
N ALA A 341 11.71 -5.25 -14.89
CA ALA A 341 12.99 -5.25 -14.18
C ALA A 341 13.54 -3.83 -13.98
N GLU A 342 13.49 -2.97 -15.01
CA GLU A 342 13.90 -1.57 -14.87
C GLU A 342 13.08 -0.81 -13.82
N LEU A 343 11.75 -1.03 -13.79
CA LEU A 343 10.86 -0.40 -12.82
C LEU A 343 11.11 -0.92 -11.40
N ILE A 344 11.40 -2.22 -11.25
CA ILE A 344 11.84 -2.81 -9.98
C ILE A 344 13.10 -2.07 -9.50
N ILE A 345 14.15 -1.99 -10.32
CA ILE A 345 15.41 -1.29 -9.98
C ILE A 345 15.15 0.15 -9.54
N LYS A 346 14.42 0.93 -10.35
CA LYS A 346 14.08 2.33 -10.06
C LYS A 346 13.34 2.46 -8.73
N SER A 347 12.36 1.58 -8.49
CA SER A 347 11.58 1.60 -7.24
C SER A 347 12.44 1.24 -6.02
N GLY A 348 13.40 0.31 -6.15
CA GLY A 348 14.34 -0.05 -5.09
C GLY A 348 15.27 1.09 -4.69
N ILE A 349 15.78 1.85 -5.66
CA ILE A 349 16.60 3.05 -5.42
C ILE A 349 15.83 4.08 -4.57
N ILE A 350 14.55 4.32 -4.90
CA ILE A 350 13.71 5.26 -4.13
C ILE A 350 13.48 4.76 -2.70
N GLU A 351 13.23 3.47 -2.51
CA GLU A 351 13.02 2.92 -1.17
C GLU A 351 14.28 2.96 -0.31
N GLU A 352 15.44 2.70 -0.89
CA GLU A 352 16.72 2.82 -0.23
C GLU A 352 17.02 4.28 0.15
N SER A 353 16.88 5.21 -0.79
CA SER A 353 17.06 6.64 -0.54
C SER A 353 16.15 7.12 0.60
N ASN A 354 14.89 6.68 0.62
CA ASN A 354 13.99 7.01 1.71
C ASN A 354 14.42 6.38 3.06
N LYS A 355 14.93 5.15 3.05
CA LYS A 355 15.43 4.49 4.26
C LYS A 355 16.63 5.26 4.83
N GLN A 356 17.54 5.70 3.98
CA GLN A 356 18.66 6.56 4.37
C GLN A 356 18.15 7.89 4.95
N LEU A 357 17.17 8.52 4.31
CA LEU A 357 16.56 9.76 4.81
C LEU A 357 15.89 9.56 6.18
N SER A 358 15.17 8.46 6.40
CA SER A 358 14.61 8.13 7.71
C SER A 358 15.70 7.87 8.76
N MET A 359 16.82 7.23 8.39
CA MET A 359 17.96 7.02 9.29
C MET A 359 18.62 8.34 9.66
N GLN A 360 18.84 9.23 8.68
CA GLN A 360 19.37 10.56 8.91
C GLN A 360 18.45 11.36 9.83
N LEU A 361 17.14 11.38 9.56
CA LEU A 361 16.16 12.07 10.40
C LEU A 361 16.17 11.56 11.84
N ASN A 362 16.20 10.24 12.04
CA ASN A 362 16.27 9.65 13.38
C ASN A 362 17.59 10.00 14.11
N HIS A 363 18.70 10.11 13.38
CA HIS A 363 19.96 10.58 13.93
C HIS A 363 19.88 12.05 14.32
N GLU A 364 19.34 12.91 13.45
CA GLU A 364 19.12 14.33 13.73
C GLU A 364 18.20 14.53 14.96
N PHE A 365 17.19 13.70 15.13
CA PHE A 365 16.36 13.68 16.35
C PHE A 365 17.12 13.26 17.59
N SER A 366 17.98 12.24 17.51
CA SER A 366 18.70 11.73 18.69
C SER A 366 19.73 12.73 19.21
N ILE A 367 20.37 13.49 18.31
CA ILE A 367 21.31 14.56 18.68
C ILE A 367 20.63 15.91 18.95
N LYS A 368 19.29 15.98 18.85
CA LYS A 368 18.50 17.23 18.95
C LYS A 368 19.05 18.33 18.04
N ALA A 369 19.25 18.01 16.77
CA ALA A 369 19.86 18.90 15.80
C ALA A 369 19.15 20.28 15.77
N PRO A 370 19.91 21.39 15.70
CA PRO A 370 19.33 22.73 15.68
C PRO A 370 18.58 23.03 14.38
N VAL A 371 18.89 22.30 13.31
CA VAL A 371 18.24 22.39 12.00
C VAL A 371 17.96 20.98 11.48
N ILE A 372 16.74 20.76 10.99
CA ILE A 372 16.29 19.51 10.36
C ILE A 372 15.58 19.88 9.06
N MET A 373 16.12 19.44 7.92
CA MET A 373 15.49 19.62 6.60
C MET A 373 15.05 21.07 6.31
N GLY A 374 15.86 22.06 6.70
CA GLY A 374 15.56 23.49 6.50
C GLY A 374 14.64 24.12 7.57
N PHE A 375 14.25 23.37 8.59
CA PHE A 375 13.48 23.86 9.73
C PHE A 375 14.36 24.00 10.97
N HIS A 376 14.21 25.10 11.70
CA HIS A 376 15.03 25.48 12.84
C HIS A 376 14.31 25.18 14.15
N SER A 377 15.03 24.56 15.07
CA SER A 377 14.57 24.21 16.41
C SER A 377 14.28 25.47 17.23
N PHE A 378 13.07 25.56 17.80
CA PHE A 378 12.72 26.65 18.70
C PHE A 378 13.56 26.64 19.98
N GLN A 379 13.85 25.44 20.52
CA GLN A 379 14.76 25.32 21.66
C GLN A 379 16.17 25.84 21.36
N ALA A 380 16.71 25.57 20.16
CA ALA A 380 18.03 26.05 19.77
C ALA A 380 18.04 27.58 19.64
N LEU A 381 16.97 28.15 19.05
CA LEU A 381 16.78 29.60 18.96
C LEU A 381 16.77 30.25 20.36
N LEU A 382 15.98 29.70 21.29
CA LEU A 382 15.93 30.20 22.67
C LEU A 382 17.25 30.05 23.41
N GLN A 383 17.95 28.93 23.20
CA GLN A 383 19.28 28.69 23.78
C GLN A 383 20.25 29.80 23.36
N THR A 384 20.39 30.06 22.06
CA THR A 384 21.27 31.12 21.54
C THR A 384 20.86 32.50 22.05
N LEU A 385 19.56 32.78 22.10
CA LEU A 385 19.05 34.06 22.61
C LEU A 385 19.41 34.26 24.09
N LEU A 386 19.22 33.23 24.93
CA LEU A 386 19.52 33.31 26.36
C LEU A 386 21.02 33.34 26.64
N GLU A 387 21.84 32.64 25.84
CA GLU A 387 23.30 32.69 25.91
C GLU A 387 23.84 34.10 25.68
N ASN A 388 23.21 34.86 24.78
CA ASN A 388 23.56 36.24 24.49
C ASN A 388 23.05 37.24 25.55
N GLN A 389 22.01 36.87 26.31
CA GLN A 389 21.40 37.75 27.32
C GLN A 389 21.95 37.55 28.74
N LEU A 390 22.36 36.33 29.10
CA LEU A 390 22.73 35.97 30.46
C LEU A 390 24.25 35.96 30.66
N THR A 391 24.68 36.44 31.84
CA THR A 391 26.07 36.37 32.29
C THR A 391 26.52 34.93 32.52
N ASP A 392 27.82 34.64 32.37
CA ASP A 392 28.37 33.27 32.43
C ASP A 392 27.95 32.49 33.68
N ASN A 393 27.92 33.15 34.84
CA ASN A 393 27.50 32.55 36.11
C ASN A 393 26.01 32.15 36.19
N LYS A 394 25.19 32.48 35.18
CA LYS A 394 23.76 32.15 35.07
C LYS A 394 23.47 31.22 33.89
N LYS A 395 24.46 30.91 33.04
CA LYS A 395 24.29 30.04 31.86
C LYS A 395 23.85 28.61 32.22
N GLY A 396 24.22 28.12 33.41
CA GLY A 396 23.75 26.82 33.90
C GLY A 396 22.23 26.69 34.09
N LEU A 397 21.49 27.80 34.12
CA LEU A 397 20.02 27.81 34.24
C LEU A 397 19.31 27.74 32.88
N ILE A 398 20.03 27.95 31.77
CA ILE A 398 19.45 28.05 30.43
C ILE A 398 18.66 26.79 30.05
N PRO A 399 19.17 25.56 30.23
CA PRO A 399 18.44 24.35 29.82
C PRO A 399 17.04 24.26 30.45
N ASP A 400 16.92 24.54 31.75
CA ASP A 400 15.64 24.50 32.47
C ASP A 400 14.68 25.59 31.99
N ILE A 401 15.19 26.80 31.74
CA ILE A 401 14.40 27.92 31.22
C ILE A 401 13.90 27.59 29.81
N VAL A 402 14.77 27.09 28.92
CA VAL A 402 14.41 26.70 27.55
C VAL A 402 13.29 25.66 27.56
N ILE A 403 13.36 24.64 28.43
CA ILE A 403 12.31 23.62 28.56
C ILE A 403 10.99 24.25 29.01
N LYS A 404 11.01 25.09 30.05
CA LYS A 404 9.81 25.76 30.57
C LYS A 404 9.14 26.65 29.52
N VAL A 405 9.92 27.50 28.86
CA VAL A 405 9.43 28.43 27.84
C VAL A 405 8.89 27.68 26.62
N THR A 406 9.61 26.65 26.16
CA THR A 406 9.17 25.83 25.03
C THR A 406 7.84 25.13 25.32
N LYS A 407 7.69 24.56 26.52
CA LYS A 407 6.45 23.87 26.91
C LYS A 407 5.26 24.82 26.98
N GLU A 408 5.44 26.02 27.54
CA GLU A 408 4.39 27.05 27.56
C GLU A 408 4.03 27.49 26.13
N THR A 409 5.04 27.72 25.29
CA THR A 409 4.85 28.10 23.89
C THR A 409 4.07 27.04 23.11
N ILE A 410 4.44 25.76 23.22
CA ILE A 410 3.70 24.64 22.63
C ILE A 410 2.25 24.62 23.11
N THR A 411 2.03 24.85 24.41
CA THR A 411 0.69 24.87 25.01
C THR A 411 -0.17 25.98 24.41
N GLN A 412 0.38 27.18 24.22
CA GLN A 412 -0.36 28.31 23.64
C GLN A 412 -0.61 28.13 22.15
N ILE A 413 0.35 27.58 21.40
CA ILE A 413 0.16 27.25 19.99
C ILE A 413 -0.95 26.19 19.80
N ASP A 414 -0.93 25.10 20.57
CA ASP A 414 -1.93 24.03 20.48
C ASP A 414 -3.34 24.56 20.83
N LYS A 415 -3.45 25.42 21.84
CA LYS A 415 -4.73 26.08 22.21
C LYS A 415 -5.23 27.03 21.13
N THR A 416 -4.35 27.80 20.50
CA THR A 416 -4.74 28.88 19.57
C THR A 416 -5.06 28.34 18.19
N PHE A 417 -4.21 27.48 17.64
CA PHE A 417 -4.33 27.04 16.24
C PHE A 417 -5.07 25.70 16.09
N ALA A 418 -5.32 24.95 17.17
CA ALA A 418 -6.18 23.76 17.24
C ALA A 418 -6.22 22.89 15.96
N MET A 419 -7.40 22.40 15.51
CA MET A 419 -7.53 21.62 14.27
C MET A 419 -7.59 22.49 13.00
N GLU A 420 -7.44 23.80 13.14
CA GLU A 420 -7.48 24.74 12.03
C GLU A 420 -6.08 24.88 11.43
N HIS A 421 -5.98 25.24 10.14
CA HIS A 421 -4.69 25.52 9.50
C HIS A 421 -3.65 24.37 9.51
N THR A 422 -4.07 23.10 9.60
CA THR A 422 -3.18 21.92 9.63
C THR A 422 -2.27 21.76 8.40
N GLN A 423 -2.64 22.40 7.29
CA GLN A 423 -1.79 22.53 6.10
C GLN A 423 -0.54 23.39 6.34
N TYR A 424 -0.61 24.35 7.26
CA TYR A 424 0.46 25.31 7.59
C TYR A 424 1.19 24.93 8.87
N PHE A 425 0.46 24.50 9.90
CA PHE A 425 1.01 24.17 11.21
C PHE A 425 0.76 22.70 11.56
N ALA A 426 1.83 21.98 11.90
CA ALA A 426 1.70 20.67 12.48
C ALA A 426 0.99 20.78 13.84
N ARG A 427 0.05 19.86 14.09
CA ARG A 427 -0.52 19.72 15.43
C ARG A 427 0.59 19.41 16.42
N LEU A 428 0.64 20.22 17.47
CA LEU A 428 1.53 20.00 18.60
C LEU A 428 0.74 19.33 19.74
N SER A 429 1.43 18.58 20.58
CA SER A 429 0.85 17.97 21.77
C SER A 429 1.79 18.16 22.95
N THR A 430 1.31 18.81 24.00
CA THR A 430 2.08 19.01 25.25
C THR A 430 2.45 17.69 25.95
N LEU A 431 1.79 16.58 25.60
CA LEU A 431 2.07 15.24 26.12
C LEU A 431 3.19 14.51 25.37
N ILE A 432 3.44 14.87 24.11
CA ILE A 432 4.32 14.12 23.19
C ILE A 432 5.50 14.99 22.74
N ASP A 433 5.23 16.24 22.39
CA ASP A 433 6.21 17.16 21.83
C ASP A 433 6.93 17.92 22.93
N SER A 434 8.26 17.81 22.93
CA SER A 434 9.15 18.60 23.79
C SER A 434 9.75 19.79 23.06
N ASN A 435 9.63 19.84 21.73
CA ASN A 435 10.17 20.86 20.85
C ASN A 435 9.32 20.96 19.57
N PHE A 436 9.46 22.07 18.86
CA PHE A 436 8.90 22.27 17.51
C PHE A 436 9.92 23.01 16.64
N TYR A 437 9.70 22.95 15.32
CA TYR A 437 10.61 23.51 14.35
C TYR A 437 9.87 24.46 13.41
N LEU A 438 10.50 25.59 13.09
CA LEU A 438 9.96 26.61 12.20
C LEU A 438 10.73 26.65 10.90
N HIS A 439 10.05 26.95 9.80
CA HIS A 439 10.72 27.19 8.52
C HIS A 439 11.76 28.31 8.67
N GLN A 440 12.91 28.18 8.00
CA GLN A 440 14.07 29.06 8.19
C GLN A 440 13.74 30.56 8.18
N GLU A 441 12.93 31.01 7.22
CA GLU A 441 12.54 32.41 7.11
C GLU A 441 11.80 32.90 8.36
N TRP A 442 10.80 32.15 8.82
CA TRP A 442 10.01 32.48 9.99
C TRP A 442 10.82 32.38 11.28
N ALA A 443 11.73 31.40 11.36
CA ALA A 443 12.64 31.28 12.49
C ALA A 443 13.55 32.51 12.62
N ASN A 444 14.06 33.02 11.51
CA ASN A 444 14.92 34.21 11.50
C ASN A 444 14.16 35.47 11.92
N GLN A 445 12.96 35.68 11.38
CA GLN A 445 12.12 36.82 11.76
C GLN A 445 11.71 36.76 13.23
N LEU A 446 11.26 35.59 13.69
CA LEU A 446 10.91 35.38 15.09
C LEU A 446 12.10 35.62 16.02
N ALA A 447 13.31 35.19 15.64
CA ALA A 447 14.51 35.44 16.46
C ALA A 447 14.76 36.93 16.70
N ILE A 448 14.52 37.80 15.70
CA ILE A 448 14.63 39.24 15.83
C ILE A 448 13.60 39.79 16.82
N GLU A 449 12.34 39.34 16.71
CA GLU A 449 11.27 39.79 17.60
C GLU A 449 11.50 39.35 19.05
N LEU A 450 11.94 38.11 19.26
CA LEU A 450 12.20 37.58 20.59
C LEU A 450 13.43 38.24 21.24
N ALA A 451 14.41 38.68 20.47
CA ALA A 451 15.61 39.35 21.00
C ALA A 451 15.29 40.65 21.77
N ALA A 452 14.15 41.27 21.50
CA ALA A 452 13.67 42.44 22.24
C ALA A 452 13.21 42.11 23.67
N ILE A 453 12.87 40.84 23.94
CA ILE A 453 12.34 40.37 25.22
C ILE A 453 13.51 39.92 26.12
N LYS A 454 13.67 40.56 27.28
CA LYS A 454 14.81 40.33 28.19
C LYS A 454 14.42 39.62 29.48
N LEU A 455 15.15 38.55 29.82
CA LEU A 455 15.03 37.88 31.12
C LEU A 455 15.99 38.49 32.17
N LYS A 456 15.45 39.29 33.10
CA LYS A 456 16.27 40.00 34.11
C LYS A 456 16.64 39.14 35.32
N HIS A 457 15.75 38.26 35.77
CA HIS A 457 15.90 37.48 37.01
C HIS A 457 15.70 35.98 36.78
N PRO A 458 16.68 35.27 36.19
CA PRO A 458 16.55 33.85 35.81
C PRO A 458 16.48 32.88 37.00
N LYS A 459 16.80 33.32 38.23
CA LYS A 459 16.67 32.53 39.46
C LYS A 459 15.29 32.62 40.11
N ASP A 460 14.49 33.63 39.73
CA ASP A 460 13.14 33.83 40.28
C ASP A 460 12.12 33.11 39.40
N GLU A 461 11.52 32.04 39.93
CA GLU A 461 10.57 31.22 39.21
C GLU A 461 9.34 31.98 38.72
N LYS A 462 8.86 33.00 39.46
CA LYS A 462 7.74 33.83 39.02
C LYS A 462 8.12 34.67 37.80
N LYS A 463 9.36 35.16 37.77
CA LYS A 463 9.89 35.94 36.63
C LYS A 463 10.15 35.08 35.42
N VAL A 464 10.62 33.84 35.61
CA VAL A 464 10.76 32.86 34.53
C VAL A 464 9.39 32.49 33.96
N THR A 465 8.37 32.29 34.82
CA THR A 465 7.00 31.99 34.37
C THR A 465 6.40 33.14 33.56
N ALA A 466 6.54 34.38 34.03
CA ALA A 466 6.08 35.57 33.29
C ALA A 466 6.82 35.73 31.96
N TYR A 467 8.13 35.45 31.92
CA TYR A 467 8.90 35.44 30.69
C TYR A 467 8.42 34.36 29.71
N SER A 468 8.15 33.14 30.19
CA SER A 468 7.60 32.06 29.37
C SER A 468 6.27 32.44 28.72
N GLN A 469 5.36 33.05 29.47
CA GLN A 469 4.07 33.52 28.97
C GLN A 469 4.25 34.59 27.89
N LEU A 470 5.09 35.59 28.16
CA LEU A 470 5.30 36.69 27.22
C LEU A 470 5.99 36.24 25.92
N ILE A 471 6.93 35.29 26.00
CA ILE A 471 7.51 34.66 24.80
C ILE A 471 6.42 33.88 24.04
N ALA A 472 5.61 33.09 24.74
CA ALA A 472 4.57 32.28 24.11
C ALA A 472 3.51 33.14 23.39
N GLU A 473 3.03 34.21 24.03
CA GLU A 473 2.14 35.20 23.42
C GLU A 473 2.77 35.79 22.16
N LYS A 474 4.03 36.23 22.24
CA LYS A 474 4.72 36.83 21.10
C LYS A 474 4.88 35.87 19.92
N VAL A 475 5.16 34.59 20.20
CA VAL A 475 5.24 33.54 19.16
C VAL A 475 3.88 33.33 18.50
N VAL A 476 2.81 33.26 19.29
CA VAL A 476 1.45 33.07 18.77
C VAL A 476 1.03 34.25 17.90
N ASP A 477 1.26 35.49 18.36
CA ASP A 477 0.97 36.70 17.60
C ASP A 477 1.74 36.73 16.28
N PHE A 478 3.03 36.37 16.33
CA PHE A 478 3.87 36.26 15.13
C PHE A 478 3.29 35.25 14.14
N LEU A 479 2.97 34.03 14.59
CA LEU A 479 2.40 32.99 13.72
C LEU A 479 1.06 33.41 13.12
N HIS A 480 0.21 34.10 13.89
CA HIS A 480 -1.08 34.60 13.41
C HIS A 480 -0.90 35.69 12.35
N HIS A 481 0.01 36.63 12.58
CA HIS A 481 0.32 37.69 11.62
C HIS A 481 0.87 37.13 10.30
N GLN A 482 1.87 36.25 10.39
CA GLN A 482 2.46 35.60 9.22
C GLN A 482 1.44 34.76 8.43
N LEU A 483 0.55 34.06 9.13
CA LEU A 483 -0.51 33.29 8.49
C LEU A 483 -1.49 34.19 7.72
N HIS A 484 -1.87 35.34 8.29
CA HIS A 484 -2.75 36.31 7.63
C HIS A 484 -2.09 36.94 6.39
N GLU A 485 -0.80 37.22 6.43
CA GLU A 485 -0.06 37.72 5.25
C GLU A 485 0.08 36.66 4.16
N TYR A 486 0.28 35.39 4.54
CA TYR A 486 0.47 34.29 3.60
C TYR A 486 -0.84 33.78 2.96
N ALA A 487 -1.93 33.76 3.73
CA ALA A 487 -3.25 33.35 3.28
C ALA A 487 -4.22 34.52 3.46
N PRO A 488 -4.15 35.57 2.61
CA PRO A 488 -5.14 36.64 2.67
C PRO A 488 -6.52 36.01 2.52
N THR A 489 -7.39 36.31 3.49
CA THR A 489 -8.74 35.77 3.60
C THR A 489 -9.44 35.72 2.24
N GLN A 490 -10.09 34.59 1.95
CA GLN A 490 -10.91 34.34 0.75
C GLN A 490 -12.18 35.22 0.64
N ASP A 491 -12.17 36.43 1.21
CA ASP A 491 -13.25 37.41 1.05
C ASP A 491 -13.02 38.36 -0.14
N GLY A 492 -11.97 38.14 -0.94
CA GLY A 492 -11.73 38.84 -2.21
C GLY A 492 -11.81 37.89 -3.40
N VAL A 493 -12.92 37.90 -4.11
CA VAL A 493 -13.15 37.11 -5.32
C VAL A 493 -12.13 37.41 -6.43
N ALA A 494 -11.64 36.32 -7.02
CA ALA A 494 -11.19 36.11 -8.41
C ALA A 494 -9.69 36.20 -8.80
N THR A 495 -9.34 35.17 -9.58
CA THR A 495 -8.30 35.04 -10.61
C THR A 495 -6.86 34.69 -10.21
N THR A 496 -6.57 33.39 -10.36
CA THR A 496 -5.40 32.80 -11.04
C THR A 496 -4.00 33.35 -10.73
N ASN A 497 -3.18 32.54 -10.07
CA ASN A 497 -2.09 31.85 -10.78
C ASN A 497 -1.44 30.78 -9.90
N SER A 498 -1.23 29.61 -10.50
CA SER A 498 -0.37 28.56 -9.97
C SER A 498 1.06 29.06 -9.91
N MET A 499 1.65 29.12 -8.72
CA MET A 499 3.11 29.07 -8.58
C MET A 499 3.51 27.74 -7.98
N PHE A 500 4.09 26.90 -8.85
CA PHE A 500 4.99 25.83 -8.47
C PHE A 500 6.16 26.44 -7.68
N ILE A 501 6.47 25.88 -6.51
CA ILE A 501 7.76 26.06 -5.88
C ILE A 501 8.46 24.70 -5.90
N MET A 502 9.68 24.72 -6.45
CA MET A 502 10.60 23.59 -6.63
C MET A 502 11.02 22.95 -5.31
#